data_AF-A0A962B1Y9-F1
#
_entry.id   AF-A0A962B1Y9-F1
#
_cell.length_a   1.000
_cell.length_b   1.000
_cell.length_c   1.000
_cell.angle_alpha   90.00
_cell.angle_beta   90.00
_cell.angle_gamma   90.00
#
_symmetry.space_group_name_H-M   'P 1'
#
loop_
_entity.id
_entity.type
_entity.pdbx_description
1 polymer ?
#
loop_
_entity_poly.entity_id
_entity_poly.type
_entity_poly.pdbx_seq_one_letter_code
_entity_poly.pdbx_strand_id
1 'polypeptide(L)'
;ANKPTPAEITACRPFLSARIAASPNLECVVALGRIAHDSVVKAANRRAADMPFAHGRRHQLADGLTFFDSYHCSRYNTNTGRLTPQMFRAVFADVRAHLDAGR
;
A
#
# COMPACT_ATOMS: atom_id res chain seq x y z
N ALA A 1 -18.96 11.58 -2.07
CA ALA A 1 -18.10 11.34 -0.91
C ALA A 1 -17.13 10.20 -1.24
N ASN A 2 -15.83 10.38 -1.05
CA ASN A 2 -14.80 9.38 -1.42
C ASN A 2 -14.24 8.67 -0.18
N LYS A 3 -15.12 8.17 0.68
CA LYS A 3 -14.75 7.50 1.93
C LYS A 3 -15.66 6.28 2.15
N PRO A 4 -15.19 5.07 1.82
CA PRO A 4 -15.98 3.87 2.07
C PRO A 4 -16.14 3.62 3.57
N THR A 5 -17.25 3.01 3.93
CA THR A 5 -17.54 2.56 5.28
C THR A 5 -16.68 1.34 5.65
N PRO A 6 -16.47 1.07 6.95
CA PRO A 6 -15.79 -0.16 7.38
C PRO A 6 -16.44 -1.45 6.85
N ALA A 7 -17.77 -1.45 6.70
CA ALA A 7 -18.52 -2.58 6.14
C ALA A 7 -18.21 -2.78 4.66
N GLU A 8 -18.23 -1.71 3.85
CA GLU A 8 -17.87 -1.76 2.42
C GLU A 8 -16.42 -2.21 2.22
N ILE A 9 -15.47 -1.69 3.00
CA ILE A 9 -14.07 -2.11 2.94
C ILE A 9 -13.96 -3.62 3.25
N THR A 10 -14.70 -4.10 4.25
CA THR A 10 -14.66 -5.50 4.66
C THR A 10 -15.31 -6.41 3.63
N ALA A 11 -16.43 -6.00 3.04
CA ALA A 11 -17.10 -6.73 1.97
C ALA A 11 -16.24 -6.82 0.70
N CYS A 12 -15.43 -5.80 0.40
CA CYS A 12 -14.59 -5.75 -0.80
C CYS A 12 -13.23 -6.46 -0.63
N ARG A 13 -12.72 -6.59 0.61
CA ARG A 13 -11.40 -7.17 0.88
C ARG A 13 -11.16 -8.58 0.29
N PRO A 14 -12.14 -9.52 0.26
CA PRO A 14 -11.94 -10.82 -0.37
C PRO A 14 -11.46 -10.73 -1.83
N PHE A 15 -11.89 -9.72 -2.60
CA PHE A 15 -11.42 -9.52 -3.96
C PHE A 15 -9.94 -9.11 -4.02
N LEU A 16 -9.48 -8.28 -3.08
CA LEU A 16 -8.07 -7.92 -2.96
C LEU A 16 -7.22 -9.14 -2.59
N SER A 17 -7.65 -9.92 -1.60
CA SER A 17 -6.98 -11.17 -1.20
C SER A 17 -6.88 -12.16 -2.36
N ALA A 18 -7.97 -12.36 -3.11
CA ALA A 18 -7.98 -13.22 -4.28
C ALA A 18 -7.04 -12.71 -5.37
N ARG A 19 -6.99 -11.39 -5.61
CA ARG A 19 -6.08 -10.81 -6.61
C ARG A 19 -4.60 -11.01 -6.24
N ILE A 20 -4.24 -10.80 -4.99
CA ILE A 20 -2.87 -11.03 -4.49
C ILE A 20 -2.51 -12.51 -4.67
N ALA A 21 -3.37 -13.42 -4.21
CA ALA A 21 -3.14 -14.86 -4.33
C ALA A 21 -3.03 -15.34 -5.79
N ALA A 22 -3.79 -14.73 -6.70
CA ALA A 22 -3.77 -15.05 -8.14
C ALA A 22 -2.59 -14.42 -8.92
N SER A 23 -1.68 -13.71 -8.25
CA SER A 23 -0.55 -13.01 -8.89
C SER A 23 0.78 -13.64 -8.47
N PRO A 24 1.20 -14.78 -9.06
CA PRO A 24 2.38 -15.54 -8.62
C PRO A 24 3.71 -14.79 -8.79
N ASN A 25 3.74 -13.80 -9.70
CA ASN A 25 4.92 -12.97 -9.95
C ASN A 25 4.82 -11.60 -9.23
N LEU A 26 3.95 -11.47 -8.23
CA LEU A 26 3.79 -10.23 -7.48
C LEU A 26 4.95 -10.08 -6.49
N GLU A 27 5.86 -9.17 -6.78
CA GLU A 27 7.02 -8.88 -5.92
C GLU A 27 6.72 -7.79 -4.88
N CYS A 28 5.87 -6.81 -5.22
CA CYS A 28 5.52 -5.75 -4.28
C CYS A 28 4.15 -5.09 -4.50
N VAL A 29 3.66 -4.42 -3.47
CA VAL A 29 2.41 -3.63 -3.47
C VAL A 29 2.68 -2.21 -2.96
N VAL A 30 2.05 -1.21 -3.57
CA VAL A 30 2.04 0.18 -3.08
C VAL A 30 0.65 0.54 -2.55
N ALA A 31 0.52 0.84 -1.25
CA ALA A 31 -0.71 1.36 -0.66
C ALA A 31 -0.76 2.88 -0.71
N LEU A 32 -1.81 3.40 -1.34
CA LEU A 32 -2.09 4.83 -1.41
C LEU A 32 -3.05 5.22 -0.27
N GLY A 33 -2.48 5.62 0.86
CA GLY A 33 -3.20 6.08 2.04
C GLY A 33 -3.57 4.97 3.03
N ARG A 34 -4.07 5.39 4.20
CA ARG A 34 -4.33 4.50 5.34
C ARG A 34 -5.33 3.38 5.05
N ILE A 35 -6.43 3.66 4.33
CA ILE A 35 -7.43 2.62 4.02
C ILE A 35 -6.82 1.52 3.15
N ALA A 36 -6.01 1.89 2.15
CA ALA A 36 -5.32 0.93 1.29
C ALA A 36 -4.32 0.11 2.12
N HIS A 37 -3.54 0.77 2.97
CA HIS A 37 -2.59 0.13 3.87
C HIS A 37 -3.27 -0.90 4.78
N ASP A 38 -4.30 -0.49 5.52
CA ASP A 38 -5.03 -1.36 6.44
C ASP A 38 -5.66 -2.55 5.71
N SER A 39 -6.07 -2.36 4.44
CA SER A 39 -6.65 -3.42 3.62
C SER A 39 -5.61 -4.43 3.17
N VAL A 40 -4.40 -4.00 2.79
CA VAL A 40 -3.28 -4.89 2.44
C VAL A 40 -2.81 -5.67 3.68
N VAL A 41 -2.61 -5.00 4.81
CA VAL A 41 -2.22 -5.64 6.08
C VAL A 41 -3.21 -6.73 6.48
N LYS A 42 -4.51 -6.45 6.42
CA LYS A 42 -5.56 -7.44 6.70
C LYS A 42 -5.62 -8.55 5.65
N ALA A 43 -5.46 -8.22 4.36
CA ALA A 43 -5.44 -9.22 3.28
C ALA A 43 -4.25 -10.19 3.40
N ALA A 44 -3.14 -9.73 3.96
CA ALA A 44 -1.95 -10.52 4.27
C ALA A 44 -2.00 -11.21 5.65
N ASN A 45 -3.17 -11.23 6.32
CA ASN A 45 -3.36 -11.79 7.67
C ASN A 45 -2.35 -11.26 8.71
N ARG A 46 -2.00 -9.98 8.64
CA ARG A 46 -1.13 -9.29 9.61
C ARG A 46 -1.93 -8.40 10.56
N ARG A 47 -1.36 -8.11 11.72
CA ARG A 47 -1.93 -7.18 12.69
C ARG A 47 -1.51 -5.76 12.34
N ALA A 48 -2.46 -4.83 12.38
CA ALA A 48 -2.18 -3.41 12.14
C ALA A 48 -1.18 -2.80 13.14
N ALA A 49 -1.11 -3.33 14.36
CA ALA A 49 -0.14 -2.90 15.36
C ALA A 49 1.32 -3.15 14.94
N ASP A 50 1.56 -4.22 14.19
CA ASP A 50 2.91 -4.62 13.77
C ASP A 50 3.34 -3.91 12.49
N MET A 51 2.39 -3.27 11.79
CA MET A 51 2.58 -2.66 10.48
C MET A 51 2.08 -1.21 10.53
N PRO A 52 2.80 -0.25 11.14
CA PRO A 52 2.29 1.12 11.26
C PRO A 52 2.36 1.87 9.93
N PHE A 53 1.28 2.55 9.54
CA PHE A 53 1.26 3.38 8.32
C PHE A 53 2.13 4.64 8.44
N ALA A 54 3.03 4.86 7.48
CA ALA A 54 3.74 6.12 7.29
C ALA A 54 4.17 6.30 5.82
N HIS A 55 4.13 7.53 5.29
CA HIS A 55 4.57 7.76 3.91
C HIS A 55 6.05 7.40 3.72
N GLY A 56 6.37 6.70 2.63
CA GLY A 56 7.71 6.20 2.33
C GLY A 56 8.12 4.96 3.12
N ARG A 57 7.23 4.42 3.98
CA ARG A 57 7.56 3.23 4.74
C ARG A 57 7.50 1.98 3.88
N ARG A 58 8.51 1.14 4.04
CA ARG A 58 8.57 -0.21 3.48
C ARG A 58 8.32 -1.23 4.59
N HIS A 59 7.56 -2.27 4.28
CA HIS A 59 7.32 -3.42 5.14
C HIS A 59 7.61 -4.70 4.37
N GLN A 60 8.07 -5.73 5.07
CA GLN A 60 8.25 -7.07 4.52
C GLN A 60 7.15 -7.99 5.04
N LEU A 61 6.54 -8.75 4.15
CA LEU A 61 5.62 -9.82 4.47
C LEU A 61 6.37 -11.16 4.40
N ALA A 62 5.88 -12.20 5.11
CA ALA A 62 6.64 -13.45 5.30
C ALA A 62 6.70 -14.33 4.04
N ASP A 63 5.95 -13.98 3.01
CA ASP A 63 5.89 -14.64 1.69
C ASP A 63 6.85 -14.00 0.67
N GLY A 64 7.75 -13.11 1.10
CA GLY A 64 8.68 -12.40 0.22
C GLY A 64 8.07 -11.17 -0.45
N LEU A 65 6.76 -10.95 -0.31
CA LEU A 65 6.08 -9.77 -0.82
C LEU A 65 6.52 -8.52 -0.05
N THR A 66 7.00 -7.51 -0.77
CA THR A 66 7.30 -6.20 -0.17
C THR A 66 6.10 -5.26 -0.29
N PHE A 67 5.86 -4.49 0.75
CA PHE A 67 4.74 -3.58 0.84
C PHE A 67 5.24 -2.14 1.11
N PHE A 68 4.80 -1.17 0.30
CA PHE A 68 5.21 0.24 0.38
C PHE A 68 4.03 1.16 0.66
N ASP A 69 4.22 2.11 1.57
CA ASP A 69 3.23 3.10 1.94
C ASP A 69 3.47 4.44 1.25
N SER A 70 2.39 5.06 0.77
CA SER A 70 2.37 6.47 0.43
C SER A 70 1.14 7.15 1.03
N TYR A 71 1.21 8.46 1.27
CA TYR A 71 -0.01 9.24 1.35
C TYR A 71 -0.79 9.11 0.04
N HIS A 72 -2.12 9.14 0.15
CA HIS A 72 -2.99 9.08 -1.01
C HIS A 72 -2.79 10.32 -1.89
N CYS A 73 -2.69 10.14 -3.21
CA CYS A 73 -2.51 11.22 -4.18
C CYS A 73 -3.82 12.00 -4.45
N SER A 74 -4.61 12.28 -3.41
CA SER A 74 -5.84 13.07 -3.55
C SER A 74 -5.50 14.54 -3.78
N ARG A 75 -6.40 15.26 -4.46
CA ARG A 75 -6.31 16.72 -4.63
C ARG A 75 -6.06 17.44 -3.30
N TYR A 76 -6.70 17.00 -2.23
CA TYR A 76 -6.48 17.57 -0.90
C TYR A 76 -5.02 17.45 -0.45
N ASN A 77 -4.42 16.26 -0.52
CA ASN A 77 -3.03 16.06 -0.08
C ASN A 77 -2.02 16.78 -0.99
N THR A 78 -2.29 16.85 -2.30
CA THR A 78 -1.41 17.54 -3.25
C THR A 78 -1.51 19.06 -3.11
N ASN A 79 -2.72 19.60 -2.97
CA ASN A 79 -2.94 21.05 -2.88
C ASN A 79 -2.47 21.63 -1.53
N THR A 80 -2.53 20.85 -0.45
CA THR A 80 -2.06 21.27 0.88
C THR A 80 -0.56 21.06 1.08
N GLY A 81 0.15 20.47 0.12
CA GLY A 81 1.58 20.13 0.24
C GLY A 81 1.87 18.94 1.16
N ARG A 82 0.85 18.29 1.74
CA ARG A 82 1.01 17.07 2.55
C ARG A 82 1.66 15.93 1.75
N LEU A 83 1.43 15.90 0.44
CA LEU A 83 2.15 15.06 -0.50
C LEU A 83 2.61 15.92 -1.68
N THR A 84 3.92 16.01 -1.88
CA THR A 84 4.49 16.68 -3.05
C THR A 84 4.76 15.68 -4.18
N PRO A 85 4.87 16.15 -5.45
CA PRO A 85 5.28 15.29 -6.56
C PRO A 85 6.65 14.64 -6.33
N GLN A 86 7.60 15.34 -5.69
CA GLN A 86 8.93 14.79 -5.38
C GLN A 86 8.83 13.63 -4.37
N MET A 87 8.08 13.83 -3.29
CA MET A 87 7.81 12.78 -2.29
C MET A 87 7.16 11.54 -2.92
N PHE A 88 6.16 11.76 -3.78
CA PHE A 88 5.49 10.65 -4.46
C PHE A 88 6.44 9.90 -5.40
N ARG A 89 7.26 10.61 -6.18
CA ARG A 89 8.28 10.00 -7.04
C ARG A 89 9.32 9.20 -6.24
N ALA A 90 9.71 9.67 -5.06
CA ALA A 90 10.65 8.95 -4.20
C ALA A 90 10.13 7.55 -3.83
N VAL A 91 8.84 7.42 -3.49
CA VAL A 91 8.24 6.10 -3.22
C VAL A 91 8.37 5.16 -4.43
N PHE A 92 8.11 5.65 -5.65
CA PHE A 92 8.24 4.83 -6.85
C PHE A 92 9.69 4.56 -7.25
N ALA A 93 10.63 5.45 -6.92
CA ALA A 93 12.05 5.20 -7.07
C ALA A 93 12.50 4.05 -6.14
N ASP A 94 12.01 4.02 -4.89
CA ASP A 94 12.29 2.93 -3.94
C ASP A 94 11.69 1.59 -4.43
N VAL A 95 10.47 1.62 -4.96
CA VAL A 95 9.83 0.45 -5.59
C VAL A 95 10.67 -0.03 -6.77
N ARG A 96 11.11 0.88 -7.64
CA ARG A 96 11.97 0.56 -8.79
C ARG A 96 13.27 -0.10 -8.33
N ALA A 97 13.97 0.49 -7.36
CA ALA A 97 15.20 -0.06 -6.82
C ALA A 97 15.00 -1.45 -6.21
N HIS A 98 13.89 -1.67 -5.49
CA HIS A 98 13.56 -2.99 -4.96
C HIS A 98 13.39 -4.05 -6.06
N LEU A 99 12.65 -3.72 -7.12
CA LEU A 99 12.43 -4.62 -8.26
C LEU A 99 13.69 -4.83 -9.12
N ASP A 100 14.68 -3.94 -9.04
CA ASP A 100 15.97 -4.14 -9.72
C ASP A 100 16.90 -5.06 -8.92
N ALA A 101 16.87 -4.97 -7.59
CA ALA A 101 17.70 -5.82 -6.72
C ALA A 101 17.25 -7.30 -6.68
N GLY A 102 16.01 -7.59 -7.09
CA GLY A 102 15.48 -8.95 -7.19
C GLY A 102 15.78 -9.67 -8.52
N ARG A 103 16.43 -8.98 -9.47
CA ARG A 103 16.81 -9.51 -10.79
C ARG A 103 18.26 -9.95 -10.87
#